data_AF-A0A0G3H5V5-F1
#
_entry.id   AF-A0A0G3H5V5-F1
#
_cell.length_a   1.000
_cell.length_b   1.000
_cell.length_c   1.000
_cell.angle_alpha   90.00
_cell.angle_beta   90.00
_cell.angle_gamma   90.00
#
_symmetry.space_group_name_H-M   'P 1'
#
loop_
_entity.id
_entity.type
_entity.pdbx_description
1 polymer ?
#
loop_
_entity_poly.entity_id
_entity_poly.type
_entity_poly.pdbx_seq_one_letter_code
_entity_poly.pdbx_strand_id
1 'polypeptide(L)'
;MFSMILIGLIGGILTSLSPCIIPVLPLILAVSAGDKRRPYLVVAGLALSFAIITLIGSVVLNALGLPQDTVRWVGIGLLVLVGLGMIIPAIGRILQAPFDRLPKANFLQSKVQGRGGFAVGLALGAVYVPCAGPVLAAITVAAATGEIDATIIALTISFAVGAAIPLLGFALGGNQIGQRVDWFQKRGNAFRRGAGAVVIALAVALAYDAPAAIQRALPDWTGAAQQALGEKIQAGGATAGGSLEACRTLGASEAHDCGDLPKFEGLGEWINTDKPVDPHTSGKVSLVDFWAYACINCQRANEHITKLYDHYKDYGFEVIGVHAPEYAFERELANVKDAVVTQKINYPVVQDNDFVTWKNFNNRYWPARYLADHTGKLRQIHEGEGDYAETEMVIRQLLQDRDPSISLPDPIEKGVEAETREPRSPETYLGAERSKYQWNAVRGERLGEHDFGTGETPELGFYSLAGKWKVAETSITPQSQDAHIELNYQAKWVQLVLSGKGKVTVKRESGETEEFDITEDGSVDIVRKDKNEPELITVIPSEGLELYSFTFG
;
A
#
# COMPACT_ATOMS: atom_id res chain seq x y z
N MET A 1 9.40 18.97 -12.83
CA MET A 1 8.36 19.54 -13.72
C MET A 1 8.30 18.89 -15.11
N PHE A 2 9.36 18.90 -15.94
CA PHE A 2 9.30 18.37 -17.32
C PHE A 2 8.83 16.90 -17.42
N SER A 3 9.37 16.01 -16.59
CA SER A 3 8.96 14.60 -16.55
C SER A 3 7.48 14.42 -16.18
N MET A 4 6.95 15.25 -15.28
CA MET A 4 5.54 15.21 -14.87
C MET A 4 4.59 15.67 -15.98
N ILE A 5 4.98 16.73 -16.69
CA ILE A 5 4.24 17.21 -17.85
C ILE A 5 4.21 16.09 -18.91
N LEU A 6 5.34 15.46 -19.20
CA LEU A 6 5.41 14.34 -20.15
C LEU A 6 4.52 13.15 -19.75
N ILE A 7 4.52 12.77 -18.46
CA ILE A 7 3.70 11.67 -17.95
C ILE A 7 2.21 12.00 -18.02
N GLY A 8 1.81 13.20 -17.61
CA GLY A 8 0.43 13.66 -17.77
C GLY A 8 0.00 13.60 -19.23
N LEU A 9 0.84 14.08 -20.15
CA LEU A 9 0.56 14.10 -21.58
C LEU A 9 0.35 12.69 -22.14
N ILE A 10 1.26 11.77 -21.83
CA ILE A 10 1.20 10.38 -22.27
C ILE A 10 -0.01 9.67 -21.66
N GLY A 11 -0.24 9.83 -20.35
CA GLY A 11 -1.39 9.27 -19.65
C GLY A 11 -2.71 9.75 -20.23
N GLY A 12 -2.81 11.03 -20.59
CA GLY A 12 -3.97 11.61 -21.26
C GLY A 12 -4.19 11.00 -22.65
N ILE A 13 -3.14 10.86 -23.46
CA ILE A 13 -3.22 10.25 -24.79
C ILE A 13 -3.66 8.79 -24.69
N LEU A 14 -3.05 8.00 -23.80
CA LEU A 14 -3.42 6.60 -23.58
C LEU A 14 -4.85 6.46 -23.09
N THR A 15 -5.27 7.33 -22.17
CA THR A 15 -6.66 7.36 -21.67
C THR A 15 -7.61 7.64 -22.82
N SER A 16 -7.29 8.57 -23.72
CA SER A 16 -8.14 8.92 -24.87
C SER A 16 -8.36 7.77 -25.88
N LEU A 17 -7.41 6.83 -25.93
CA LEU A 17 -7.46 5.63 -26.76
C LEU A 17 -8.12 4.44 -26.05
N SER A 18 -8.55 4.62 -24.79
CA SER A 18 -9.14 3.58 -23.98
C SER A 18 -10.46 3.07 -24.60
N PRO A 19 -10.74 1.75 -24.52
CA PRO A 19 -11.95 1.14 -25.06
C PRO A 19 -13.27 1.80 -24.63
N CYS A 20 -13.27 2.52 -23.51
CA CYS A 20 -14.43 3.25 -23.00
C CYS A 20 -14.86 4.47 -23.83
N ILE A 21 -13.98 5.02 -24.68
CA ILE A 21 -14.22 6.28 -25.39
C ILE A 21 -14.67 6.05 -26.82
N ILE A 22 -14.22 4.95 -27.40
CA ILE A 22 -14.62 4.44 -28.71
C ILE A 22 -16.15 4.53 -28.94
N PRO A 23 -17.02 4.22 -27.96
CA PRO A 23 -18.48 4.27 -28.16
C PRO A 23 -19.06 5.69 -28.20
N VAL A 24 -18.35 6.67 -27.65
CA VAL A 24 -18.77 8.09 -27.56
C VAL A 24 -18.29 8.88 -28.78
N LEU A 25 -17.26 8.39 -29.47
CA LEU A 25 -16.67 9.02 -30.66
C LEU A 25 -17.72 9.43 -31.72
N PRO A 26 -18.74 8.62 -32.06
CA PRO A 26 -19.74 9.00 -33.05
C PRO A 26 -20.59 10.21 -32.64
N LEU A 27 -20.88 10.35 -31.33
CA LEU A 27 -21.61 11.49 -30.79
C LEU A 27 -20.77 12.76 -30.85
N ILE A 28 -19.46 12.65 -30.55
CA ILE A 28 -18.52 13.78 -30.63
C ILE A 28 -18.41 14.27 -32.07
N LEU A 29 -18.32 13.36 -33.05
CA LEU A 29 -18.30 13.71 -34.47
C LEU A 29 -19.61 14.39 -34.91
N ALA A 30 -20.76 13.89 -34.47
CA ALA A 30 -22.06 14.48 -34.78
C ALA A 30 -22.24 15.90 -34.20
N VAL A 31 -21.72 16.15 -32.98
CA VAL A 31 -21.83 17.45 -32.29
C VAL A 31 -20.76 18.45 -32.75
N SER A 32 -19.60 17.94 -33.20
CA SER A 32 -18.49 18.75 -33.71
C SER A 32 -18.67 19.17 -35.17
N ALA A 33 -19.60 18.55 -35.89
CA ALA A 33 -19.94 18.90 -37.26
C ALA A 33 -20.56 20.31 -37.34
N GLY A 34 -19.98 21.16 -38.18
CA GLY A 34 -20.57 22.45 -38.60
C GLY A 34 -19.92 23.74 -38.08
N ASP A 35 -18.99 23.71 -37.11
CA ASP A 35 -18.33 24.94 -36.63
C ASP A 35 -16.92 24.69 -36.04
N LYS A 36 -15.93 25.51 -36.43
CA LYS A 36 -14.51 25.34 -36.08
C LYS A 36 -14.20 25.55 -34.60
N ARG A 37 -15.05 26.28 -33.86
CA ARG A 37 -14.83 26.57 -32.42
C ARG A 37 -15.49 25.56 -31.48
N ARG A 38 -16.44 24.75 -31.97
CA ARG A 38 -17.20 23.80 -31.14
C ARG A 38 -16.35 22.68 -30.52
N PRO A 39 -15.36 22.07 -31.21
CA PRO A 39 -14.53 21.02 -30.61
C PRO A 39 -13.76 21.51 -29.37
N TYR A 40 -13.21 22.72 -29.41
CA TYR A 40 -12.49 23.31 -28.27
C TYR A 40 -13.40 23.54 -27.06
N LEU A 41 -14.67 23.94 -27.29
CA LEU A 41 -15.66 24.09 -26.22
C LEU A 41 -16.08 22.75 -25.61
N VAL A 42 -16.16 21.68 -26.41
CA VAL A 42 -16.44 20.31 -25.91
C VAL A 42 -15.30 19.84 -24.99
N VAL A 43 -14.05 20.00 -25.44
CA VAL A 43 -12.86 19.60 -24.67
C VAL A 43 -12.77 20.37 -23.35
N ALA A 44 -13.01 21.69 -23.37
CA ALA A 44 -12.99 22.51 -22.16
C ALA A 44 -14.08 22.09 -21.15
N GLY A 45 -15.29 21.74 -21.62
CA GLY A 45 -16.37 21.24 -20.77
C GLY A 45 -16.07 19.85 -20.19
N LEU A 46 -15.44 18.98 -20.98
CA LEU A 46 -15.01 17.65 -20.55
C LEU A 46 -13.99 17.74 -19.41
N ALA A 47 -12.94 18.54 -19.58
CA ALA A 47 -11.89 18.71 -18.57
C ALA A 47 -12.44 19.30 -17.27
N LEU A 48 -13.31 20.32 -17.36
CA LEU A 48 -13.89 20.97 -16.18
C LEU A 48 -14.82 20.05 -15.40
N SER A 49 -15.73 19.33 -16.08
CA SER A 49 -16.63 18.38 -15.41
C SER A 49 -15.88 17.24 -14.77
N PHE A 50 -14.87 16.69 -15.46
CA PHE A 50 -14.04 15.62 -14.95
C PHE A 50 -13.31 16.02 -13.66
N ALA A 51 -12.69 17.20 -13.63
CA ALA A 51 -12.02 17.70 -12.44
C ALA A 51 -12.99 17.89 -11.26
N ILE A 52 -14.14 18.53 -11.50
CA ILE A 52 -15.14 18.81 -10.46
C ILE A 52 -15.73 17.51 -9.89
N ILE A 53 -16.13 16.57 -10.75
CA ILE A 53 -16.76 15.31 -10.34
C ILE A 53 -15.77 14.44 -9.56
N THR A 54 -14.52 14.38 -10.01
CA THR A 54 -13.46 13.61 -9.32
C THR A 54 -13.21 14.18 -7.93
N LEU A 55 -13.08 15.50 -7.82
CA LEU A 55 -12.84 16.18 -6.55
C LEU A 55 -13.99 15.95 -5.56
N ILE A 56 -15.23 16.20 -6.00
CA ILE A 56 -16.42 16.00 -5.16
C ILE A 56 -16.56 14.52 -4.79
N GLY A 57 -16.36 13.61 -5.75
CA GLY A 57 -16.43 12.17 -5.51
C GLY A 57 -15.44 11.71 -4.46
N SER A 58 -14.18 12.16 -4.55
CA SER A 58 -13.14 11.82 -3.58
C SER A 58 -13.46 12.32 -2.17
N VAL A 59 -13.92 13.57 -2.04
CA VAL A 59 -14.33 14.13 -0.74
C VAL A 59 -15.50 13.34 -0.14
N VAL A 60 -16.50 12.99 -0.94
CA VAL A 60 -17.67 12.22 -0.50
C VAL A 60 -17.29 10.79 -0.11
N LEU A 61 -16.43 10.13 -0.90
CA LEU A 61 -15.93 8.78 -0.61
C LEU A 61 -15.13 8.74 0.69
N ASN A 62 -14.26 9.72 0.91
CA ASN A 62 -13.47 9.83 2.14
C ASN A 62 -14.36 10.08 3.37
N ALA A 63 -15.36 10.97 3.24
CA ALA A 63 -16.32 11.25 4.31
C ALA A 63 -17.22 10.06 4.68
N LEU A 64 -17.42 9.11 3.77
CA LEU A 64 -18.27 7.93 3.98
C LEU A 64 -17.52 6.74 4.63
N GLY A 65 -16.19 6.78 4.73
CA GLY A 65 -15.40 5.73 5.42
C GLY A 65 -15.61 4.32 4.88
N LEU A 66 -15.95 4.17 3.59
CA LEU A 66 -16.28 2.86 3.01
C LEU A 66 -15.01 2.03 2.78
N PRO A 67 -15.02 0.71 3.11
CA PRO A 67 -13.90 -0.19 2.82
C PRO A 67 -13.54 -0.13 1.33
N GLN A 68 -12.24 -0.06 1.01
CA GLN A 68 -11.73 0.07 -0.36
C GLN A 68 -12.25 -1.05 -1.29
N ASP A 69 -12.43 -2.25 -0.76
CA ASP A 69 -13.03 -3.37 -1.50
C ASP A 69 -14.50 -3.14 -1.87
N THR A 70 -15.28 -2.51 -0.98
CA THR A 70 -16.69 -2.21 -1.26
C THR A 70 -16.79 -1.21 -2.41
N VAL A 71 -15.96 -0.17 -2.41
CA VAL A 71 -15.92 0.84 -3.48
C VAL A 71 -15.54 0.20 -4.82
N ARG A 72 -14.55 -0.70 -4.81
CA ARG A 72 -14.12 -1.47 -5.99
C ARG A 72 -15.24 -2.32 -6.56
N TRP A 73 -15.90 -3.14 -5.75
CA TRP A 73 -16.99 -4.01 -6.20
C TRP A 73 -18.23 -3.24 -6.67
N VAL A 74 -18.56 -2.12 -6.03
CA VAL A 74 -19.63 -1.22 -6.48
C VAL A 74 -19.31 -0.62 -7.85
N GLY A 75 -18.06 -0.19 -8.07
CA GLY A 75 -17.60 0.34 -9.36
C GLY A 75 -17.65 -0.70 -10.49
N ILE A 76 -17.20 -1.93 -10.21
CA ILE A 76 -17.27 -3.04 -11.16
C ILE A 76 -18.74 -3.38 -11.48
N GLY A 77 -19.61 -3.45 -10.47
CA GLY A 77 -21.04 -3.68 -10.65
C GLY A 77 -21.70 -2.65 -11.55
N LEU A 78 -21.38 -1.36 -11.35
CA LEU A 78 -21.87 -0.27 -12.19
C LEU A 78 -21.38 -0.39 -13.65
N LEU A 79 -20.11 -0.74 -13.85
CA LEU A 79 -19.53 -0.96 -15.19
C LEU A 79 -20.20 -2.11 -15.95
N VAL A 80 -20.42 -3.25 -15.28
CA VAL A 80 -21.15 -4.40 -15.86
C VAL A 80 -22.56 -3.99 -16.25
N LEU A 81 -23.24 -3.24 -15.39
CA LEU A 81 -24.61 -2.80 -15.59
C LEU A 81 -24.72 -1.83 -16.80
N VAL A 82 -23.75 -0.92 -16.96
CA VAL A 82 -23.65 -0.04 -18.15
C VAL A 82 -23.37 -0.88 -19.41
N GLY A 83 -22.42 -1.83 -19.34
CA GLY A 83 -22.11 -2.74 -20.46
C GLY A 83 -23.34 -3.55 -20.92
N LEU A 84 -24.11 -4.09 -19.97
CA LEU A 84 -25.37 -4.79 -20.24
C LEU A 84 -26.42 -3.88 -20.87
N GLY A 85 -26.52 -2.62 -20.42
CA GLY A 85 -27.40 -1.60 -21.03
C GLY A 85 -27.03 -1.24 -22.47
N MET A 86 -25.76 -1.43 -22.86
CA MET A 86 -25.32 -1.24 -24.24
C MET A 86 -25.67 -2.43 -25.14
N ILE A 87 -25.65 -3.66 -24.61
CA ILE A 87 -25.98 -4.90 -25.34
C ILE A 87 -27.50 -5.08 -25.45
N ILE A 88 -28.22 -4.85 -24.35
CA ILE A 88 -29.66 -5.07 -24.21
C ILE A 88 -30.38 -3.71 -24.12
N PRO A 89 -31.08 -3.27 -25.18
CA PRO A 89 -31.74 -1.95 -25.21
C PRO A 89 -32.80 -1.75 -24.13
N ALA A 90 -33.40 -2.84 -23.61
CA ALA A 90 -34.39 -2.79 -22.54
C ALA A 90 -33.79 -2.34 -21.21
N ILE A 91 -32.60 -2.85 -20.86
CA ILE A 91 -31.88 -2.47 -19.63
C ILE A 91 -31.46 -1.00 -19.71
N GLY A 92 -30.99 -0.54 -20.87
CA GLY A 92 -30.66 0.86 -21.09
C GLY A 92 -31.83 1.82 -20.85
N ARG A 93 -33.06 1.44 -21.25
CA ARG A 93 -34.26 2.26 -20.99
C ARG A 93 -34.63 2.31 -19.51
N ILE A 94 -34.48 1.20 -18.79
CA ILE A 94 -34.74 1.14 -17.34
C ILE A 94 -33.74 2.03 -16.59
N LEU A 95 -32.48 1.99 -16.99
CA LEU A 95 -31.41 2.84 -16.46
C LEU A 95 -31.64 4.33 -16.71
N GLN A 96 -32.16 4.70 -17.89
CA GLN A 96 -32.40 6.09 -18.26
C GLN A 96 -33.71 6.65 -17.68
N ALA A 97 -34.70 5.79 -17.39
CA ALA A 97 -36.00 6.20 -16.84
C ALA A 97 -35.95 7.11 -15.58
N PRO A 98 -35.11 6.87 -14.56
CA PRO A 98 -34.99 7.77 -13.42
C PRO A 98 -34.37 9.13 -13.80
N PHE A 99 -33.43 9.16 -14.75
CA PHE A 99 -32.81 10.40 -15.24
C PHE A 99 -33.74 11.20 -16.15
N ASP A 100 -34.61 10.53 -16.92
CA ASP A 100 -35.63 11.20 -17.74
C ASP A 100 -36.79 11.78 -16.92
N ARG A 101 -36.95 11.35 -15.65
CA ARG A 101 -37.87 11.95 -14.68
C ARG A 101 -37.33 13.23 -14.02
N LEU A 102 -36.02 13.48 -14.10
CA LEU A 102 -35.48 14.79 -13.69
C LEU A 102 -36.00 15.85 -14.67
N PRO A 103 -36.55 16.97 -14.21
CA PRO A 103 -37.06 18.01 -15.08
C PRO A 103 -35.91 18.54 -15.94
N LYS A 104 -35.88 18.15 -17.22
CA LYS A 104 -34.99 18.76 -18.22
C LYS A 104 -35.34 20.25 -18.22
N ALA A 105 -34.48 21.06 -17.63
CA ALA A 105 -34.67 22.50 -17.60
C ALA A 105 -34.67 23.01 -19.04
N ASN A 106 -35.86 23.15 -19.64
CA ASN A 106 -36.07 23.67 -21.00
C ASN A 106 -35.39 25.05 -21.22
N PHE A 107 -35.02 25.73 -20.12
CA PHE A 107 -34.22 26.94 -20.11
C PHE A 107 -32.77 26.75 -20.63
N LEU A 108 -32.17 25.57 -20.44
CA LEU A 108 -30.83 25.27 -20.97
C LEU A 108 -30.88 24.94 -22.47
N GLN A 109 -31.97 24.33 -22.96
CA GLN A 109 -32.05 23.79 -24.32
C GLN A 109 -32.14 24.88 -25.40
N SER A 110 -32.75 26.03 -25.11
CA SER A 110 -32.82 27.17 -26.05
C SER A 110 -31.51 27.96 -26.14
N LYS A 111 -30.66 27.93 -25.10
CA LYS A 111 -29.30 28.54 -25.10
C LYS A 111 -28.22 27.61 -25.67
N VAL A 112 -28.55 26.32 -25.84
CA VAL A 112 -27.65 25.25 -26.32
C VAL A 112 -27.46 25.27 -27.84
N GLN A 113 -28.29 25.98 -28.62
CA GLN A 113 -28.09 26.11 -30.07
C GLN A 113 -26.84 26.94 -30.44
N GLY A 114 -26.34 27.80 -29.53
CA GLY A 114 -25.11 28.59 -29.72
C GLY A 114 -23.89 28.16 -28.88
N ARG A 115 -24.09 27.38 -27.81
CA ARG A 115 -23.03 26.94 -26.86
C ARG A 115 -22.96 25.42 -26.62
N GLY A 116 -23.64 24.63 -27.47
CA GLY A 116 -23.90 23.21 -27.24
C GLY A 116 -22.68 22.32 -27.06
N GLY A 117 -21.50 22.72 -27.54
CA GLY A 117 -20.26 21.97 -27.33
C GLY A 117 -19.90 21.83 -25.85
N PHE A 118 -19.98 22.91 -25.07
CA PHE A 118 -19.55 22.92 -23.66
C PHE A 118 -20.46 22.08 -22.75
N ALA A 119 -21.78 22.17 -22.96
CA ALA A 119 -22.75 21.39 -22.18
C ALA A 119 -22.66 19.89 -22.48
N VAL A 120 -22.42 19.53 -23.76
CA VAL A 120 -22.15 18.13 -24.14
C VAL A 120 -20.83 17.66 -23.52
N GLY A 121 -19.79 18.49 -23.52
CA GLY A 121 -18.54 18.21 -22.82
C GLY A 121 -18.72 17.93 -21.33
N LEU A 122 -19.52 18.76 -20.63
CA LEU A 122 -19.84 18.58 -19.21
C LEU A 122 -20.53 17.24 -18.93
N ALA A 123 -21.46 16.81 -19.80
CA ALA A 123 -22.15 15.54 -19.63
C ALA A 123 -21.24 14.34 -19.89
N LEU A 124 -20.29 14.47 -20.83
CA LEU A 124 -19.36 13.40 -21.20
C LEU A 124 -18.25 13.18 -20.16
N GLY A 125 -17.87 14.20 -19.37
CA GLY A 125 -16.82 14.07 -18.37
C GLY A 125 -17.18 13.11 -17.23
N ALA A 126 -18.47 13.03 -16.87
CA ALA A 126 -18.97 12.06 -15.90
C ALA A 126 -18.77 10.60 -16.35
N VAL A 127 -18.82 10.35 -17.66
CA VAL A 127 -18.66 9.01 -18.26
C VAL A 127 -17.19 8.59 -18.32
N TYR A 128 -16.25 9.56 -18.28
CA TYR A 128 -14.80 9.31 -18.34
C TYR A 128 -14.21 8.80 -17.02
N VAL A 129 -14.82 9.15 -15.88
CA VAL A 129 -14.32 8.86 -14.53
C VAL A 129 -13.92 7.39 -14.31
N PRO A 130 -14.76 6.38 -14.63
CA PRO A 130 -14.43 4.99 -14.32
C PRO A 130 -13.25 4.41 -15.12
N CYS A 131 -12.87 5.03 -16.24
CA CYS A 131 -11.82 4.49 -17.13
C CYS A 131 -10.46 5.19 -16.97
N ALA A 132 -10.40 6.23 -16.13
CA ALA A 132 -9.16 6.92 -15.77
C ALA A 132 -8.61 6.51 -14.39
N GLY A 133 -9.18 5.46 -13.79
CA GLY A 133 -8.98 5.05 -12.39
C GLY A 133 -7.55 5.09 -11.87
N PRO A 134 -6.57 4.43 -12.51
CA PRO A 134 -5.18 4.41 -12.00
C PRO A 134 -4.52 5.79 -11.95
N VAL A 135 -4.75 6.63 -12.97
CA VAL A 135 -4.19 7.98 -13.03
C VAL A 135 -4.93 8.92 -12.08
N LEU A 136 -6.25 8.75 -11.97
CA LEU A 136 -7.08 9.49 -11.02
C LEU A 136 -6.72 9.18 -9.58
N ALA A 137 -6.41 7.93 -9.24
CA ALA A 137 -5.94 7.57 -7.90
C ALA A 137 -4.66 8.35 -7.55
N ALA A 138 -3.69 8.39 -8.45
CA ALA A 138 -2.45 9.15 -8.24
C ALA A 138 -2.69 10.67 -8.09
N ILE A 139 -3.56 11.26 -8.91
CA ILE A 139 -3.91 12.69 -8.82
C ILE A 139 -4.70 12.98 -7.53
N THR A 140 -5.58 12.06 -7.13
CA THR A 140 -6.44 12.22 -5.94
C THR A 140 -5.61 12.10 -4.67
N VAL A 141 -4.68 11.14 -4.60
CA VAL A 141 -3.71 11.02 -3.50
C VAL A 141 -2.86 12.29 -3.42
N ALA A 142 -2.36 12.80 -4.54
CA ALA A 142 -1.61 14.05 -4.57
C ALA A 142 -2.46 15.28 -4.17
N ALA A 143 -3.75 15.32 -4.52
CA ALA A 143 -4.64 16.40 -4.13
C ALA A 143 -5.06 16.34 -2.64
N ALA A 144 -5.06 15.14 -2.05
CA ALA A 144 -5.42 14.92 -0.66
C ALA A 144 -4.34 15.37 0.33
N THR A 145 -3.08 15.57 -0.12
CA THR A 145 -1.98 16.06 0.73
C THR A 145 -2.02 17.56 1.01
N GLY A 146 -3.09 18.27 0.62
CA GLY A 146 -3.43 19.61 1.13
C GLY A 146 -2.62 20.80 0.57
N GLU A 147 -1.48 20.57 -0.09
CA GLU A 147 -0.77 21.60 -0.84
C GLU A 147 -1.08 21.45 -2.34
N ILE A 148 -1.88 22.37 -2.88
CA ILE A 148 -2.03 22.52 -4.34
C ILE A 148 -0.71 23.08 -4.89
N ASP A 149 0.29 22.23 -5.01
CA ASP A 149 1.59 22.58 -5.55
C ASP A 149 1.49 22.81 -7.07
N ALA A 150 2.36 23.67 -7.60
CA ALA A 150 2.48 23.97 -9.03
C ALA A 150 2.68 22.69 -9.86
N THR A 151 3.22 21.64 -9.24
CA THR A 151 3.41 20.31 -9.81
C THR A 151 2.09 19.59 -10.13
N ILE A 152 1.10 19.62 -9.23
CA ILE A 152 -0.20 18.97 -9.42
C ILE A 152 -1.03 19.71 -10.48
N ILE A 153 -0.98 21.04 -10.45
CA ILE A 153 -1.63 21.88 -11.46
C ILE A 153 -1.02 21.57 -12.85
N ALA A 154 0.30 21.52 -12.96
CA ALA A 154 1.00 21.20 -14.21
C ALA A 154 0.67 19.79 -14.70
N LEU A 155 0.60 18.79 -13.82
CA LEU A 155 0.20 17.43 -14.15
C LEU A 155 -1.23 17.36 -14.67
N THR A 156 -2.18 18.01 -13.99
CA THR A 156 -3.60 18.02 -14.34
C THR A 156 -3.84 18.71 -15.69
N ILE A 157 -3.19 19.85 -15.92
CA ILE A 157 -3.25 20.57 -17.20
C ILE A 157 -2.63 19.70 -18.30
N SER A 158 -1.47 19.09 -18.06
CA SER A 158 -0.82 18.24 -19.07
C SER A 158 -1.65 17.00 -19.41
N PHE A 159 -2.30 16.39 -18.42
CA PHE A 159 -3.22 15.28 -18.64
C PHE A 159 -4.43 15.69 -19.47
N ALA A 160 -5.06 16.82 -19.14
CA ALA A 160 -6.17 17.36 -19.92
C ALA A 160 -5.77 17.67 -21.37
N VAL A 161 -4.58 18.26 -21.58
CA VAL A 161 -4.02 18.53 -22.91
C VAL A 161 -3.71 17.23 -23.66
N GLY A 162 -3.13 16.23 -23.00
CA GLY A 162 -2.84 14.92 -23.58
C GLY A 162 -4.10 14.20 -24.06
N ALA A 163 -5.17 14.22 -23.26
CA ALA A 163 -6.46 13.64 -23.64
C ALA A 163 -7.16 14.43 -24.77
N ALA A 164 -6.98 15.76 -24.79
CA ALA A 164 -7.55 16.63 -25.80
C ALA A 164 -6.96 16.41 -27.20
N ILE A 165 -5.66 16.14 -27.32
CA ILE A 165 -4.97 16.07 -28.61
C ILE A 165 -5.59 15.03 -29.57
N PRO A 166 -5.78 13.75 -29.18
CA PRO A 166 -6.38 12.76 -30.08
C PRO A 166 -7.85 13.07 -30.40
N LEU A 167 -8.62 13.53 -29.40
CA LEU A 167 -10.02 13.94 -29.58
C LEU A 167 -10.17 15.08 -30.58
N LEU A 168 -9.29 16.09 -30.52
CA LEU A 168 -9.29 17.22 -31.43
C LEU A 168 -8.87 16.78 -32.84
N GLY A 169 -7.92 15.86 -32.94
CA GLY A 169 -7.53 15.22 -34.20
C GLY A 169 -8.69 14.51 -34.88
N PHE A 170 -9.45 13.69 -34.14
CA PHE A 170 -10.64 13.03 -34.66
C PHE A 170 -11.76 14.01 -35.02
N ALA A 171 -12.00 15.03 -34.17
CA ALA A 171 -13.03 16.03 -34.39
C ALA A 171 -12.76 16.88 -35.64
N LEU A 172 -11.50 17.28 -35.89
CA LEU A 172 -11.11 18.05 -37.08
C LEU A 172 -11.04 17.18 -38.34
N GLY A 173 -10.61 15.91 -38.21
CA GLY A 173 -10.54 14.95 -39.32
C GLY A 173 -11.90 14.42 -39.79
N GLY A 174 -12.94 14.54 -38.96
CA GLY A 174 -14.30 14.07 -39.25
C GLY A 174 -14.92 14.68 -40.51
N ASN A 175 -14.59 15.93 -40.86
CA ASN A 175 -15.15 16.60 -42.04
C ASN A 175 -14.66 16.01 -43.38
N GLN A 176 -13.48 15.38 -43.42
CA GLN A 176 -12.99 14.68 -44.63
C GLN A 176 -13.39 13.20 -44.65
N ILE A 177 -13.55 12.58 -43.48
CA ILE A 177 -13.90 11.16 -43.32
C ILE A 177 -15.42 10.93 -43.40
N GLY A 178 -16.23 11.97 -43.22
CA GLY A 178 -17.70 11.92 -43.15
C GLY A 178 -18.41 11.22 -44.31
N GLN A 179 -17.83 11.17 -45.52
CA GLN A 179 -18.42 10.44 -46.65
C GLN A 179 -18.24 8.90 -46.58
N ARG A 180 -17.31 8.39 -45.75
CA ARG A 180 -17.14 6.95 -45.48
C ARG A 180 -17.91 6.47 -44.23
N VAL A 181 -18.60 7.37 -43.54
CA VAL A 181 -19.27 7.11 -42.24
C VAL A 181 -20.67 6.48 -42.40
N ASP A 182 -21.27 6.49 -43.59
CA ASP A 182 -22.57 5.84 -43.85
C ASP A 182 -22.57 4.33 -43.55
N TRP A 183 -21.43 3.65 -43.74
CA TRP A 183 -21.26 2.25 -43.38
C TRP A 183 -21.22 2.05 -41.84
N PHE A 184 -20.65 3.02 -41.12
CA PHE A 184 -20.55 3.02 -39.67
C PHE A 184 -21.91 3.28 -39.01
N GLN A 185 -22.71 4.20 -39.56
CA GLN A 185 -24.08 4.46 -39.09
C GLN A 185 -25.03 3.27 -39.35
N LYS A 186 -24.92 2.60 -40.50
CA LYS A 186 -25.73 1.40 -40.81
C LYS A 186 -25.43 0.20 -39.92
N ARG A 187 -24.23 0.11 -39.34
CA ARG A 187 -23.83 -0.95 -38.38
C ARG A 187 -23.76 -0.46 -36.93
N GLY A 188 -24.31 0.72 -36.61
CA GLY A 188 -24.21 1.33 -35.28
C GLY A 188 -24.69 0.42 -34.13
N ASN A 189 -25.73 -0.40 -34.36
CA ASN A 189 -26.20 -1.36 -33.37
C ASN A 189 -25.23 -2.51 -33.12
N ALA A 190 -24.55 -3.01 -34.16
CA ALA A 190 -23.52 -4.04 -34.02
C ALA A 190 -22.28 -3.49 -33.32
N PHE A 191 -21.89 -2.25 -33.65
CA PHE A 191 -20.78 -1.57 -33.00
C PHE A 191 -21.05 -1.29 -31.52
N ARG A 192 -22.26 -0.81 -31.17
CA ARG A 192 -22.69 -0.60 -29.78
C ARG A 192 -22.68 -1.89 -28.97
N ARG A 193 -23.16 -3.00 -29.54
CA ARG A 193 -23.11 -4.33 -28.89
C ARG A 193 -21.67 -4.81 -28.69
N GLY A 194 -20.81 -4.64 -29.70
CA GLY A 194 -19.39 -4.98 -29.60
C GLY A 194 -18.67 -4.17 -28.52
N ALA A 195 -18.90 -2.86 -28.47
CA ALA A 195 -18.40 -1.98 -27.42
C ALA A 195 -18.88 -2.41 -26.02
N GLY A 196 -20.17 -2.72 -25.87
CA GLY A 196 -20.72 -3.22 -24.61
C GLY A 196 -20.08 -4.54 -24.17
N ALA A 197 -19.81 -5.46 -25.10
CA ALA A 197 -19.13 -6.71 -24.81
C ALA A 197 -17.68 -6.49 -24.35
N VAL A 198 -16.96 -5.54 -24.95
CA VAL A 198 -15.60 -5.17 -24.53
C VAL A 198 -15.59 -4.55 -23.13
N VAL A 199 -16.56 -3.68 -22.81
CA VAL A 199 -16.69 -3.09 -21.46
C VAL A 199 -16.98 -4.17 -20.41
N ILE A 200 -17.86 -5.13 -20.70
CA ILE A 200 -18.11 -6.26 -19.79
C ILE A 200 -16.86 -7.12 -19.63
N ALA A 201 -16.16 -7.44 -20.73
CA ALA A 201 -14.91 -8.20 -20.68
C ALA A 201 -13.85 -7.49 -19.81
N LEU A 202 -13.75 -6.16 -19.91
CA LEU A 202 -12.87 -5.35 -19.06
C LEU A 202 -13.31 -5.36 -17.59
N ALA A 203 -14.61 -5.27 -17.31
CA ALA A 203 -15.13 -5.32 -15.94
C ALA A 203 -14.88 -6.69 -15.30
N VAL A 204 -15.02 -7.78 -16.06
CA VAL A 204 -14.65 -9.13 -15.63
C VAL A 204 -13.15 -9.23 -15.40
N ALA A 205 -12.33 -8.69 -16.32
CA ALA A 205 -10.88 -8.64 -16.15
C ALA A 205 -10.48 -7.90 -14.86
N LEU A 206 -11.13 -6.78 -14.53
CA LEU A 206 -10.92 -6.03 -13.28
C LEU A 206 -11.38 -6.80 -12.03
N ALA A 207 -12.42 -7.62 -12.14
CA ALA A 207 -12.88 -8.47 -11.04
C ALA A 207 -11.87 -9.58 -10.69
N TYR A 208 -11.10 -10.06 -11.67
CA TYR A 208 -10.05 -11.08 -11.50
C TYR A 208 -8.62 -10.49 -11.40
N ASP A 209 -8.48 -9.18 -11.20
CA ASP A 209 -7.17 -8.49 -11.17
C ASP A 209 -6.28 -8.74 -12.41
N ALA A 210 -6.89 -9.05 -13.55
CA ALA A 210 -6.17 -9.33 -14.79
C ALA A 210 -5.35 -8.14 -15.32
N PRO A 211 -5.75 -6.86 -15.18
CA PRO A 211 -4.88 -5.73 -15.54
C PRO A 211 -3.61 -5.68 -14.70
N ALA A 212 -3.69 -6.03 -13.42
CA ALA A 212 -2.52 -6.16 -12.57
C ALA A 212 -1.67 -7.37 -12.99
N ALA A 213 -2.28 -8.49 -13.38
CA ALA A 213 -1.56 -9.64 -13.93
C ALA A 213 -0.87 -9.34 -15.27
N ILE A 214 -1.50 -8.54 -16.15
CA ILE A 214 -0.93 -8.11 -17.43
C ILE A 214 0.18 -7.07 -17.22
N GLN A 215 0.01 -6.14 -16.28
CA GLN A 215 1.09 -5.22 -15.87
C GLN A 215 2.30 -5.97 -15.31
N ARG A 216 2.10 -7.08 -14.58
CA ARG A 216 3.16 -7.97 -14.09
C ARG A 216 3.80 -8.85 -15.19
N ALA A 217 3.10 -9.10 -16.29
CA ALA A 217 3.57 -9.92 -17.40
C ALA A 217 4.29 -9.12 -18.51
N LEU A 218 4.06 -7.80 -18.57
CA LEU A 218 4.80 -6.91 -19.45
C LEU A 218 6.20 -6.64 -18.87
N PRO A 219 7.28 -6.70 -19.67
CA PRO A 219 8.62 -6.33 -19.22
C PRO A 219 8.61 -4.93 -18.60
N ASP A 220 9.38 -4.70 -17.55
CA ASP A 220 9.27 -3.51 -16.69
C ASP A 220 9.93 -2.24 -17.29
N TRP A 221 9.55 -1.86 -18.51
CA TRP A 221 10.10 -0.67 -19.18
C TRP A 221 9.60 0.66 -18.57
N THR A 222 8.58 0.59 -17.71
CA THR A 222 8.03 1.75 -16.98
C THR A 222 8.39 1.76 -15.50
N GLY A 223 8.80 0.63 -14.89
CA GLY A 223 9.15 0.56 -13.46
C GLY A 223 10.30 1.49 -13.08
N ALA A 224 11.34 1.59 -13.91
CA ALA A 224 12.41 2.58 -13.70
C ALA A 224 11.91 4.03 -13.77
N ALA A 225 10.92 4.31 -14.63
CA ALA A 225 10.31 5.64 -14.73
C ALA A 225 9.37 5.91 -13.55
N GLN A 226 8.72 4.88 -12.99
CA GLN A 226 7.74 4.93 -11.91
C GLN A 226 8.41 4.94 -10.52
N GLN A 227 9.53 4.24 -10.35
CA GLN A 227 10.43 4.34 -9.20
C GLN A 227 11.18 5.67 -9.21
N ALA A 228 11.73 6.12 -10.34
CA ALA A 228 12.30 7.47 -10.44
C ALA A 228 11.25 8.56 -10.22
N LEU A 229 9.97 8.26 -10.46
CA LEU A 229 8.85 9.13 -10.10
C LEU A 229 8.60 9.13 -8.60
N GLY A 230 8.50 7.96 -7.97
CA GLY A 230 8.33 7.83 -6.52
C GLY A 230 9.48 8.48 -5.75
N GLU A 231 10.71 8.24 -6.19
CA GLU A 231 11.94 8.74 -5.59
C GLU A 231 12.12 10.25 -5.80
N LYS A 232 11.77 10.81 -6.97
CA LYS A 232 11.80 12.28 -7.18
C LYS A 232 10.60 13.03 -6.61
N ILE A 233 9.45 12.37 -6.44
CA ILE A 233 8.30 12.93 -5.73
C ILE A 233 8.60 12.99 -4.23
N GLN A 234 9.22 11.94 -3.67
CA GLN A 234 9.66 11.93 -2.28
C GLN A 234 10.85 12.87 -2.05
N ALA A 235 11.83 12.90 -2.94
CA ALA A 235 12.96 13.82 -2.85
C ALA A 235 12.60 15.30 -3.14
N GLY A 236 11.43 15.56 -3.74
CA GLY A 236 10.94 16.92 -3.99
C GLY A 236 10.17 17.55 -2.83
N GLY A 237 9.76 16.75 -1.83
CA GLY A 237 8.97 17.19 -0.67
C GLY A 237 9.68 17.17 0.67
N ALA A 238 10.91 16.65 0.77
CA ALA A 238 11.61 16.48 2.03
C ALA A 238 12.91 17.31 2.10
N THR A 239 12.81 18.57 2.52
CA THR A 239 13.94 19.41 2.94
C THR A 239 14.41 19.09 4.37
N ALA A 240 14.42 17.81 4.78
CA ALA A 240 14.82 17.39 6.14
C ALA A 240 15.86 16.25 6.19
N GLY A 241 16.62 16.02 5.11
CA GLY A 241 17.53 14.86 4.99
C GLY A 241 18.97 15.05 5.51
N GLY A 242 19.24 15.99 6.43
CA GLY A 242 20.60 16.28 6.89
C GLY A 242 20.97 15.70 8.27
N SER A 243 20.07 15.75 9.25
CA SER A 243 20.38 15.46 10.66
C SER A 243 20.07 14.02 11.07
N LEU A 244 18.97 13.43 10.57
CA LEU A 244 18.55 12.07 10.92
C LEU A 244 19.60 11.02 10.54
N GLU A 245 20.11 11.07 9.31
CA GLU A 245 21.04 10.03 8.82
C GLU A 245 22.40 10.08 9.53
N ALA A 246 22.84 11.28 9.93
CA ALA A 246 24.04 11.44 10.73
C ALA A 246 23.88 10.84 12.14
N CYS A 247 22.67 10.89 12.71
CA CYS A 247 22.40 10.34 14.03
C CYS A 247 22.26 8.80 14.07
N ARG A 248 21.95 8.15 12.95
CA ARG A 248 21.81 6.68 12.89
C ARG A 248 23.11 5.94 13.16
N THR A 249 24.26 6.57 12.91
CA THR A 249 25.58 5.98 13.11
C THR A 249 26.19 6.32 14.47
N LEU A 250 25.50 7.15 15.27
CA LEU A 250 25.92 7.50 16.62
C LEU A 250 25.51 6.39 17.60
N GLY A 251 26.38 6.12 18.57
CA GLY A 251 26.14 5.05 19.55
C GLY A 251 24.92 5.32 20.42
N ALA A 252 24.19 4.25 20.77
CA ALA A 252 22.98 4.32 21.59
C ALA A 252 23.25 4.72 23.06
N SER A 253 24.50 4.74 23.54
CA SER A 253 24.80 4.99 24.95
C SER A 253 24.69 6.46 25.40
N GLU A 254 24.53 7.41 24.46
CA GLU A 254 24.53 8.85 24.77
C GLU A 254 23.39 9.60 24.04
N ALA A 255 22.95 10.70 24.64
CA ALA A 255 21.96 11.60 24.04
C ALA A 255 22.65 12.56 23.04
N HIS A 256 22.24 12.51 21.77
CA HIS A 256 22.71 13.39 20.71
C HIS A 256 21.69 14.49 20.40
N ASP A 257 22.03 15.46 19.56
CA ASP A 257 21.05 16.40 18.98
C ASP A 257 20.86 16.05 17.51
N CYS A 258 19.72 15.42 17.21
CA CYS A 258 19.38 14.93 15.87
C CYS A 258 18.40 15.86 15.14
N GLY A 259 18.16 17.05 15.69
CA GLY A 259 17.16 17.99 15.20
C GLY A 259 15.77 17.73 15.74
N ASP A 260 14.78 18.32 15.08
CA ASP A 260 13.37 18.14 15.47
C ASP A 260 12.89 16.72 15.18
N LEU A 261 12.04 16.20 16.07
CA LEU A 261 11.35 14.95 15.83
C LEU A 261 10.54 15.07 14.51
N PRO A 262 10.53 14.06 13.64
CA PRO A 262 9.72 14.13 12.43
C PRO A 262 8.21 14.23 12.75
N LYS A 263 7.44 14.71 11.77
CA LYS A 263 5.99 14.91 11.93
C LYS A 263 5.23 13.58 11.92
N PHE A 264 4.24 13.50 12.79
CA PHE A 264 3.24 12.43 12.85
C PHE A 264 2.07 12.81 11.97
N GLU A 265 1.91 12.11 10.85
CA GLU A 265 0.91 12.41 9.82
C GLU A 265 0.35 11.11 9.22
N GLY A 266 -0.84 11.17 8.64
CA GLY A 266 -1.48 10.00 8.01
C GLY A 266 -1.81 8.86 8.97
N LEU A 267 -1.93 9.17 10.26
CA LEU A 267 -2.24 8.20 11.30
C LEU A 267 -3.71 7.80 11.28
N GLY A 268 -3.95 6.51 11.47
CA GLY A 268 -5.28 5.93 11.57
C GLY A 268 -5.81 5.93 13.01
N GLU A 269 -6.44 4.81 13.36
CA GLU A 269 -7.08 4.63 14.66
C GLU A 269 -6.04 4.48 15.79
N TRP A 270 -6.36 5.10 16.93
CA TRP A 270 -5.58 5.00 18.16
C TRP A 270 -6.13 3.91 19.08
N ILE A 271 -5.23 3.24 19.78
CA ILE A 271 -5.49 2.18 20.76
C ILE A 271 -4.84 2.62 22.08
N ASN A 272 -5.43 2.26 23.21
CA ASN A 272 -4.99 2.63 24.56
C ASN A 272 -5.00 4.15 24.86
N THR A 273 -5.67 4.98 24.04
CA THR A 273 -5.89 6.40 24.32
C THR A 273 -7.17 6.90 23.66
N ASP A 274 -7.85 7.85 24.31
CA ASP A 274 -9.05 8.51 23.77
C ASP A 274 -8.71 9.68 22.83
N LYS A 275 -7.45 10.14 22.84
CA LYS A 275 -6.99 11.28 22.04
C LYS A 275 -5.62 10.99 21.42
N PRO A 276 -5.34 11.52 20.21
CA PRO A 276 -4.01 11.46 19.63
C PRO A 276 -2.96 12.03 20.57
N VAL A 277 -1.84 11.33 20.69
CA VAL A 277 -0.68 11.77 21.46
C VAL A 277 0.28 12.44 20.49
N ASP A 278 0.64 13.68 20.77
CA ASP A 278 1.60 14.44 19.97
C ASP A 278 2.87 14.68 20.79
N PRO A 279 3.99 13.99 20.48
CA PRO A 279 5.25 14.14 21.21
C PRO A 279 5.86 15.54 21.07
N HIS A 280 5.44 16.34 20.09
CA HIS A 280 5.87 17.73 19.95
C HIS A 280 5.30 18.65 21.03
N THR A 281 4.16 18.28 21.61
CA THR A 281 3.41 19.14 22.53
C THR A 281 3.14 18.50 23.89
N SER A 282 3.55 17.24 24.09
CA SER A 282 3.32 16.48 25.33
C SER A 282 4.06 17.04 26.54
N GLY A 283 5.20 17.71 26.34
CA GLY A 283 6.09 18.17 27.43
C GLY A 283 6.73 17.00 28.21
N LYS A 284 6.70 15.79 27.64
CA LYS A 284 7.23 14.55 28.20
C LYS A 284 8.40 14.04 27.36
N VAL A 285 9.28 13.28 27.99
CA VAL A 285 10.26 12.48 27.25
C VAL A 285 9.50 11.40 26.50
N SER A 286 9.62 11.38 25.17
CA SER A 286 8.75 10.58 24.32
C SER A 286 9.57 9.57 23.51
N LEU A 287 9.24 8.29 23.62
CA LEU A 287 9.79 7.23 22.80
C LEU A 287 8.79 6.84 21.71
N VAL A 288 9.20 7.00 20.45
CA VAL A 288 8.44 6.54 19.29
C VAL A 288 8.95 5.16 18.91
N ASP A 289 8.08 4.16 18.97
CA ASP A 289 8.43 2.76 18.75
C ASP A 289 7.69 2.22 17.51
N PHE A 290 8.42 2.00 16.43
CA PHE A 290 7.89 1.40 15.20
C PHE A 290 7.91 -0.12 15.31
N TRP A 291 6.73 -0.72 15.17
CA TRP A 291 6.54 -2.16 15.33
C TRP A 291 5.49 -2.72 14.36
N ALA A 292 5.52 -4.04 14.18
CA ALA A 292 4.50 -4.83 13.49
C ALA A 292 4.21 -6.05 14.38
N TYR A 293 2.96 -6.49 14.49
CA TYR A 293 2.65 -7.50 15.50
C TYR A 293 3.15 -8.91 15.15
N ALA A 294 3.26 -9.26 13.87
CA ALA A 294 3.79 -10.55 13.44
C ALA A 294 5.33 -10.60 13.45
N CYS A 295 6.00 -9.45 13.60
CA CYS A 295 7.45 -9.34 13.69
C CYS A 295 7.97 -9.86 15.04
N ILE A 296 8.76 -10.93 15.05
CA ILE A 296 9.26 -11.54 16.31
C ILE A 296 10.20 -10.61 17.08
N ASN A 297 11.03 -9.86 16.35
CA ASN A 297 11.98 -8.94 16.97
C ASN A 297 11.22 -7.84 17.72
N CYS A 298 10.05 -7.46 17.18
CA CYS A 298 9.12 -6.52 17.78
C CYS A 298 8.43 -7.13 18.99
N GLN A 299 7.94 -8.38 18.92
CA GLN A 299 7.34 -9.07 20.06
C GLN A 299 8.29 -9.12 21.27
N ARG A 300 9.57 -9.45 21.05
CA ARG A 300 10.59 -9.42 22.10
C ARG A 300 10.90 -8.02 22.58
N ALA A 301 11.10 -7.06 21.67
CA ALA A 301 11.35 -5.67 22.05
C ALA A 301 10.20 -5.08 22.87
N ASN A 302 8.95 -5.39 22.52
CA ASN A 302 7.75 -4.93 23.21
C ASN A 302 7.72 -5.35 24.69
N GLU A 303 8.33 -6.49 25.05
CA GLU A 303 8.47 -6.87 26.46
C GLU A 303 9.31 -5.86 27.26
N HIS A 304 10.37 -5.33 26.66
CA HIS A 304 11.25 -4.31 27.27
C HIS A 304 10.59 -2.93 27.24
N ILE A 305 10.02 -2.54 26.08
CA ILE A 305 9.41 -1.21 25.93
C ILE A 305 8.19 -1.05 26.85
N THR A 306 7.38 -2.10 27.01
CA THR A 306 6.26 -2.10 27.97
C THR A 306 6.76 -1.96 29.40
N LYS A 307 7.82 -2.68 29.79
CA LYS A 307 8.42 -2.55 31.14
C LYS A 307 8.94 -1.12 31.37
N LEU A 308 9.66 -0.55 30.42
CA LEU A 308 10.18 0.83 30.51
C LEU A 308 9.03 1.85 30.63
N TYR A 309 7.97 1.70 29.82
CA TYR A 309 6.79 2.55 29.92
C TYR A 309 6.15 2.46 31.31
N ASP A 310 5.84 1.26 31.78
CA ASP A 310 5.21 1.07 33.08
C ASP A 310 6.06 1.57 34.24
N HIS A 311 7.39 1.51 34.10
CA HIS A 311 8.34 1.95 35.11
C HIS A 311 8.52 3.47 35.16
N TYR A 312 8.48 4.16 34.02
CA TYR A 312 8.80 5.59 33.93
C TYR A 312 7.61 6.52 33.62
N LYS A 313 6.43 6.01 33.26
CA LYS A 313 5.29 6.85 32.84
C LYS A 313 4.90 7.95 33.83
N ASP A 314 4.94 7.66 35.12
CA ASP A 314 4.58 8.61 36.19
C ASP A 314 5.66 9.68 36.43
N TYR A 315 6.84 9.50 35.83
CA TYR A 315 7.99 10.43 35.92
C TYR A 315 8.05 11.41 34.74
N GLY A 316 7.08 11.35 33.81
CA GLY A 316 7.03 12.18 32.62
C GLY A 316 7.65 11.53 31.38
N PHE A 317 7.64 10.19 31.33
CA PHE A 317 7.95 9.40 30.15
C PHE A 317 6.66 9.00 29.41
N GLU A 318 6.72 8.90 28.10
CA GLU A 318 5.63 8.45 27.25
C GLU A 318 6.16 7.60 26.11
N VAL A 319 5.43 6.55 25.74
CA VAL A 319 5.72 5.73 24.56
C VAL A 319 4.57 5.88 23.59
N ILE A 320 4.89 6.01 22.30
CA ILE A 320 3.93 5.98 21.20
C ILE A 320 4.33 4.82 20.28
N GLY A 321 3.55 3.75 20.31
CA GLY A 321 3.74 2.60 19.42
C GLY A 321 3.15 2.88 18.05
N VAL A 322 3.98 3.17 17.06
CA VAL A 322 3.56 3.33 15.66
C VAL A 322 3.53 1.95 15.01
N HIS A 323 2.33 1.38 14.91
CA HIS A 323 2.12 0.10 14.24
C HIS A 323 2.12 0.30 12.71
N ALA A 324 3.24 -0.04 12.07
CA ALA A 324 3.39 -0.01 10.61
C ALA A 324 3.32 -1.45 10.07
N PRO A 325 2.30 -1.82 9.28
CA PRO A 325 2.04 -3.21 8.91
C PRO A 325 3.06 -3.73 7.89
N GLU A 326 3.75 -4.84 8.18
CA GLU A 326 4.60 -5.56 7.24
C GLU A 326 3.77 -6.38 6.23
N TYR A 327 2.63 -6.91 6.68
CA TYR A 327 1.72 -7.72 5.86
C TYR A 327 0.32 -7.10 5.75
N ALA A 328 -0.43 -7.51 4.71
CA ALA A 328 -1.78 -6.98 4.45
C ALA A 328 -2.75 -7.23 5.62
N PHE A 329 -2.68 -8.41 6.24
CA PHE A 329 -3.52 -8.79 7.39
C PHE A 329 -3.21 -7.97 8.65
N GLU A 330 -2.08 -7.27 8.70
CA GLU A 330 -1.71 -6.40 9.82
C GLU A 330 -2.36 -5.01 9.74
N ARG A 331 -3.00 -4.68 8.60
CA ARG A 331 -3.77 -3.43 8.45
C ARG A 331 -5.08 -3.46 9.24
N GLU A 332 -5.58 -4.65 9.56
CA GLU A 332 -6.87 -4.83 10.21
C GLU A 332 -6.80 -4.45 11.70
N LEU A 333 -7.59 -3.45 12.09
CA LEU A 333 -7.58 -2.88 13.45
C LEU A 333 -7.88 -3.94 14.53
N ALA A 334 -8.76 -4.90 14.24
CA ALA A 334 -9.10 -5.95 15.19
C ALA A 334 -7.88 -6.80 15.55
N ASN A 335 -7.10 -7.21 14.54
CA ASN A 335 -5.90 -8.02 14.74
C ASN A 335 -4.84 -7.24 15.55
N VAL A 336 -4.66 -5.96 15.27
CA VAL A 336 -3.75 -5.09 16.03
C VAL A 336 -4.20 -4.95 17.49
N LYS A 337 -5.51 -4.79 17.75
CA LYS A 337 -6.04 -4.73 19.12
C LYS A 337 -5.82 -6.04 19.89
N ASP A 338 -6.05 -7.18 19.27
CA ASP A 338 -5.82 -8.48 19.89
C ASP A 338 -4.33 -8.72 20.18
N ALA A 339 -3.45 -8.29 19.27
CA ALA A 339 -2.01 -8.31 19.49
C ALA A 339 -1.57 -7.39 20.64
N VAL A 340 -2.11 -6.16 20.73
CA VAL A 340 -1.84 -5.23 21.83
C VAL A 340 -2.17 -5.86 23.18
N VAL A 341 -3.30 -6.55 23.28
CA VAL A 341 -3.69 -7.28 24.51
C VAL A 341 -2.75 -8.46 24.78
N THR A 342 -2.49 -9.28 23.76
CA THR A 342 -1.68 -10.51 23.88
C THR A 342 -0.24 -10.20 24.28
N GLN A 343 0.34 -9.16 23.68
CA GLN A 343 1.71 -8.68 23.95
C GLN A 343 1.77 -7.74 25.15
N LYS A 344 0.65 -7.52 25.85
CA LYS A 344 0.52 -6.71 27.07
C LYS A 344 0.99 -5.26 26.91
N ILE A 345 0.80 -4.70 25.72
CA ILE A 345 1.19 -3.33 25.40
C ILE A 345 0.22 -2.36 26.10
N ASN A 346 0.74 -1.59 27.06
CA ASN A 346 -0.06 -0.68 27.90
C ASN A 346 0.02 0.79 27.46
N TYR A 347 0.94 1.12 26.55
CA TYR A 347 1.12 2.47 26.02
C TYR A 347 0.20 2.76 24.83
N PRO A 348 -0.02 4.05 24.49
CA PRO A 348 -0.72 4.46 23.28
C PRO A 348 -0.13 3.84 22.02
N VAL A 349 -0.98 3.24 21.18
CA VAL A 349 -0.62 2.67 19.89
C VAL A 349 -1.44 3.35 18.79
N VAL A 350 -0.83 3.54 17.62
CA VAL A 350 -1.50 4.13 16.46
C VAL A 350 -1.13 3.36 15.19
N GLN A 351 -2.11 3.16 14.30
CA GLN A 351 -1.86 2.51 13.01
C GLN A 351 -1.30 3.50 11.98
N ASP A 352 -0.20 3.15 11.32
CA ASP A 352 0.38 3.86 10.17
C ASP A 352 0.22 3.01 8.89
N ASN A 353 -1.02 2.66 8.56
CA ASN A 353 -1.33 1.76 7.45
C ASN A 353 -0.84 2.29 6.08
N ASP A 354 -0.71 3.61 5.91
CA ASP A 354 -0.26 4.24 4.66
C ASP A 354 1.24 4.57 4.64
N PHE A 355 1.95 4.21 5.73
CA PHE A 355 3.38 4.46 5.93
C PHE A 355 3.78 5.93 5.80
N VAL A 356 2.88 6.86 6.17
CA VAL A 356 3.17 8.29 6.06
C VAL A 356 4.15 8.68 7.16
N THR A 357 3.86 8.28 8.40
CA THR A 357 4.75 8.55 9.53
C THR A 357 6.06 7.77 9.39
N TRP A 358 6.01 6.51 8.98
CA TRP A 358 7.19 5.69 8.65
C TRP A 358 8.14 6.40 7.68
N LYS A 359 7.60 6.96 6.59
CA LYS A 359 8.39 7.69 5.58
C LYS A 359 8.92 9.01 6.11
N ASN A 360 8.13 9.75 6.90
CA ASN A 360 8.58 11.00 7.53
C ASN A 360 9.78 10.77 8.45
N PHE A 361 9.80 9.64 9.15
CA PHE A 361 10.91 9.21 9.98
C PHE A 361 12.09 8.60 9.20
N ASN A 362 11.97 8.51 7.87
CA ASN A 362 12.88 7.79 6.99
C ASN A 362 13.21 6.39 7.53
N ASN A 363 12.24 5.74 8.19
CA ASN A 363 12.46 4.47 8.88
C ASN A 363 12.69 3.33 7.89
N ARG A 364 13.46 2.32 8.31
CA ARG A 364 13.89 1.21 7.45
C ARG A 364 13.70 -0.16 8.06
N TYR A 365 13.43 -0.23 9.36
CA TYR A 365 13.47 -1.49 10.11
C TYR A 365 12.33 -1.62 11.11
N TRP A 366 12.06 -2.88 11.44
CA TRP A 366 11.24 -3.31 12.55
C TRP A 366 12.08 -4.18 13.50
N PRO A 367 12.08 -3.91 14.82
CA PRO A 367 11.60 -2.68 15.46
C PRO A 367 12.54 -1.50 15.17
N ALA A 368 12.07 -0.27 15.37
CA ALA A 368 12.91 0.93 15.36
C ALA A 368 12.41 1.95 16.37
N ARG A 369 13.33 2.60 17.08
CA ARG A 369 13.06 3.46 18.23
C ARG A 369 13.66 4.84 18.03
N TYR A 370 12.87 5.85 18.31
CA TYR A 370 13.26 7.26 18.22
C TYR A 370 12.89 7.95 19.53
N LEU A 371 13.91 8.31 20.31
CA LEU A 371 13.73 8.92 21.63
C LEU A 371 13.89 10.43 21.53
N ALA A 372 12.85 11.15 21.91
CA ALA A 372 12.81 12.61 21.96
C ALA A 372 12.77 13.13 23.39
N ASP A 373 13.38 14.30 23.61
CA ASP A 373 13.27 15.01 24.88
C ASP A 373 11.91 15.72 25.03
N HIS A 374 11.71 16.33 26.20
CA HIS A 374 10.48 17.04 26.56
C HIS A 374 10.16 18.27 25.70
N THR A 375 11.07 18.68 24.80
CA THR A 375 10.88 19.79 23.86
C THR A 375 10.57 19.33 22.43
N GLY A 376 10.50 18.01 22.20
CA GLY A 376 10.27 17.43 20.87
C GLY A 376 11.53 17.35 20.01
N LYS A 377 12.74 17.48 20.61
CA LYS A 377 14.00 17.25 19.89
C LYS A 377 14.38 15.79 19.94
N LEU A 378 14.77 15.23 18.80
CA LEU A 378 15.20 13.86 18.68
C LEU A 378 16.61 13.72 19.27
N ARG A 379 16.78 12.79 20.20
CA ARG A 379 18.02 12.61 20.98
C ARG A 379 18.72 11.29 20.74
N GLN A 380 17.99 10.26 20.31
CA GLN A 380 18.56 8.96 20.01
C GLN A 380 17.70 8.26 18.95
N ILE A 381 18.38 7.57 18.04
CA ILE A 381 17.77 6.67 17.07
C ILE A 381 18.41 5.30 17.30
N HIS A 382 17.58 4.27 17.43
CA HIS A 382 18.04 2.89 17.49
C HIS A 382 17.21 2.05 16.54
N GLU A 383 17.87 1.42 15.57
CA GLU A 383 17.23 0.53 14.60
C GLU A 383 17.55 -0.92 14.94
N GLY A 384 16.52 -1.75 15.05
CA GLY A 384 16.63 -3.15 15.41
C GLY A 384 16.41 -3.46 16.89
N GLU A 385 16.65 -4.72 17.24
CA GLU A 385 16.46 -5.30 18.56
C GLU A 385 17.72 -5.17 19.43
N GLY A 386 17.55 -4.78 20.70
CA GLY A 386 18.63 -4.69 21.69
C GLY A 386 18.85 -3.30 22.28
N ASP A 387 20.03 -3.08 22.86
CA ASP A 387 20.48 -1.83 23.48
C ASP A 387 19.43 -1.19 24.42
N TYR A 388 18.67 -2.02 25.15
CA TYR A 388 17.59 -1.57 26.02
C TYR A 388 18.14 -0.84 27.25
N ALA A 389 19.26 -1.28 27.80
CA ALA A 389 19.94 -0.62 28.90
C ALA A 389 20.49 0.76 28.51
N GLU A 390 21.07 0.87 27.32
CA GLU A 390 21.54 2.12 26.75
C GLU A 390 20.36 3.08 26.49
N THR A 391 19.26 2.56 25.92
CA THR A 391 18.01 3.33 25.76
C THR A 391 17.50 3.81 27.11
N GLU A 392 17.47 2.95 28.13
CA GLU A 392 17.04 3.30 29.48
C GLU A 392 17.93 4.38 30.11
N MET A 393 19.26 4.29 29.94
CA MET A 393 20.19 5.31 30.41
C MET A 393 19.85 6.68 29.81
N VAL A 394 19.59 6.75 28.51
CA VAL A 394 19.22 8.00 27.85
C VAL A 394 17.83 8.48 28.31
N ILE A 395 16.85 7.60 28.48
CA ILE A 395 15.53 7.95 29.05
C ILE A 395 15.71 8.63 30.41
N ARG A 396 16.48 8.02 31.31
CA ARG A 396 16.73 8.55 32.66
C ARG A 396 17.43 9.91 32.62
N GLN A 397 18.42 10.05 31.74
CA GLN A 397 19.10 11.34 31.52
C GLN A 397 18.11 12.42 31.09
N LEU A 398 17.27 12.16 30.09
CA LEU A 398 16.31 13.13 29.59
C LEU A 398 15.21 13.47 30.60
N LEU A 399 14.83 12.52 31.45
CA LEU A 399 13.90 12.78 32.57
C LEU A 399 14.53 13.69 33.62
N GLN A 400 15.81 13.50 33.93
CA GLN A 400 16.55 14.39 34.84
C GLN A 400 16.77 15.78 34.23
N ASP A 401 17.05 15.87 32.92
CA ASP A 401 17.20 17.14 32.20
C ASP A 401 15.89 17.94 32.20
N ARG A 402 14.75 17.24 32.14
CA ARG A 402 13.40 17.83 32.23
C ARG A 402 13.09 18.33 33.65
N ASP A 403 13.38 17.54 34.68
CA ASP A 403 13.18 17.91 36.08
C ASP A 403 14.39 17.49 36.93
N PRO A 404 15.33 18.40 37.20
CA PRO A 404 16.53 18.09 37.97
C PRO A 404 16.27 17.66 39.42
N SER A 405 15.06 17.86 39.94
CA SER A 405 14.67 17.49 41.30
C SER A 405 14.00 16.12 41.40
N ILE A 406 13.71 15.49 40.25
CA ILE A 406 13.03 14.20 40.20
C ILE A 406 13.93 13.09 40.76
N SER A 407 13.35 12.21 41.58
CA SER A 407 14.02 11.01 42.08
C SER A 407 13.52 9.81 41.28
N LEU A 408 14.35 9.32 40.37
CA LEU A 408 14.01 8.16 39.54
C LEU A 408 14.21 6.84 40.32
N PRO A 409 13.42 5.79 40.02
CA PRO A 409 13.64 4.43 40.54
C PRO A 409 14.97 3.84 40.04
N ASP A 410 15.35 2.65 40.52
CA ASP A 410 16.53 1.93 40.03
C ASP A 410 16.31 1.42 38.58
N PRO A 411 17.33 1.39 37.71
CA PRO A 411 17.19 0.90 36.34
C PRO A 411 16.78 -0.58 36.30
N ILE A 412 15.96 -0.94 35.31
CA ILE A 412 15.39 -2.29 35.18
C ILE A 412 16.07 -3.13 34.09
N GLU A 413 16.73 -2.51 33.12
CA GLU A 413 17.47 -3.17 32.06
C GLU A 413 18.93 -3.43 32.49
N LYS A 414 19.48 -4.57 32.07
CA LYS A 414 20.86 -4.97 32.38
C LYS A 414 21.76 -4.67 31.19
N GLY A 415 22.93 -4.06 31.43
CA GLY A 415 23.87 -3.65 30.37
C GLY A 415 24.39 -4.81 29.50
N VAL A 416 24.87 -4.45 28.30
CA VAL A 416 25.32 -5.36 27.23
C VAL A 416 26.40 -6.36 27.64
N GLU A 417 27.14 -6.12 28.73
CA GLU A 417 28.14 -7.09 29.24
C GLU A 417 27.54 -8.41 29.75
N ALA A 418 26.22 -8.50 29.96
CA ALA A 418 25.56 -9.71 30.45
C ALA A 418 24.92 -10.60 29.36
N GLU A 419 24.79 -10.12 28.12
CA GLU A 419 24.18 -10.87 27.03
C GLU A 419 25.19 -11.09 25.89
N THR A 420 25.94 -12.17 25.96
CA THR A 420 26.48 -12.78 24.74
C THR A 420 25.29 -13.08 23.83
N ARG A 421 25.04 -12.23 22.82
CA ARG A 421 24.06 -12.50 21.75
C ARG A 421 24.40 -13.86 21.17
N GLU A 422 23.65 -14.88 21.55
CA GLU A 422 23.87 -16.22 21.03
C GLU A 422 23.64 -16.17 19.50
N PRO A 423 24.50 -16.79 18.69
CA PRO A 423 24.38 -16.73 17.24
C PRO A 423 23.02 -17.27 16.77
N ARG A 424 22.30 -16.49 15.97
CA ARG A 424 20.93 -16.80 15.55
C ARG A 424 20.79 -16.68 14.02
N SER A 425 19.98 -17.54 13.42
CA SER A 425 19.57 -17.41 12.03
C SER A 425 18.85 -16.08 11.79
N PRO A 426 19.14 -15.39 10.68
CA PRO A 426 18.43 -14.17 10.30
C PRO A 426 17.00 -14.50 9.86
N GLU A 427 16.11 -13.51 9.95
CA GLU A 427 14.75 -13.64 9.44
C GLU A 427 14.76 -14.07 7.96
N THR A 428 14.02 -15.14 7.68
CA THR A 428 14.08 -15.85 6.41
C THR A 428 12.76 -15.65 5.67
N TYR A 429 12.72 -14.62 4.83
CA TYR A 429 11.59 -14.36 3.93
C TYR A 429 11.50 -15.42 2.83
N LEU A 430 10.28 -15.90 2.58
CA LEU A 430 9.98 -16.95 1.61
C LEU A 430 9.52 -16.37 0.26
N GLY A 431 8.93 -15.18 0.26
CA GLY A 431 8.51 -14.48 -0.96
C GLY A 431 9.67 -14.06 -1.87
N ALA A 432 9.40 -13.99 -3.18
CA ALA A 432 10.41 -13.69 -4.20
C ALA A 432 11.10 -12.33 -4.05
N GLU A 433 10.41 -11.32 -3.48
CA GLU A 433 10.93 -9.96 -3.36
C GLU A 433 12.08 -9.87 -2.34
N ARG A 434 11.97 -10.61 -1.24
CA ARG A 434 12.86 -10.49 -0.07
C ARG A 434 13.64 -11.76 0.25
N SER A 435 13.41 -12.87 -0.46
CA SER A 435 14.15 -14.11 -0.27
C SER A 435 15.65 -13.93 -0.53
N LYS A 436 16.44 -14.09 0.54
CA LYS A 436 17.92 -13.99 0.50
C LYS A 436 18.63 -15.28 0.89
N TYR A 437 18.02 -16.08 1.77
CA TYR A 437 18.63 -17.25 2.41
C TYR A 437 18.13 -18.57 1.82
N GLN A 438 17.82 -18.59 0.53
CA GLN A 438 17.44 -19.81 -0.17
C GLN A 438 18.66 -20.54 -0.75
N TRP A 439 18.68 -21.85 -0.60
CA TRP A 439 19.75 -22.73 -1.06
C TRP A 439 19.56 -23.14 -2.52
N ASN A 440 18.40 -23.71 -2.85
CA ASN A 440 18.01 -23.92 -4.23
C ASN A 440 17.37 -22.64 -4.79
N ALA A 441 17.90 -22.18 -5.92
CA ALA A 441 17.60 -20.85 -6.43
C ALA A 441 16.09 -20.69 -6.75
N VAL A 442 15.46 -19.69 -6.12
CA VAL A 442 14.38 -18.87 -6.72
C VAL A 442 15.00 -17.63 -7.40
N ARG A 443 16.31 -17.67 -7.71
CA ARG A 443 17.05 -16.49 -8.20
C ARG A 443 16.97 -16.38 -9.72
N GLY A 444 16.07 -15.50 -10.15
CA GLY A 444 15.93 -15.07 -11.54
C GLY A 444 14.89 -15.89 -12.28
N GLU A 445 13.66 -15.39 -12.28
CA GLU A 445 12.43 -15.93 -12.89
C GLU A 445 11.69 -16.98 -12.03
N ARG A 446 10.40 -16.86 -11.74
CA ARG A 446 9.33 -15.90 -12.08
C ARG A 446 8.24 -16.13 -11.04
N LEU A 447 7.54 -15.11 -10.55
CA LEU A 447 6.29 -15.33 -9.78
C LEU A 447 5.40 -16.39 -10.45
N GLY A 448 4.72 -17.24 -9.68
CA GLY A 448 3.88 -18.32 -10.19
C GLY A 448 4.27 -19.71 -9.70
N GLU A 449 3.79 -20.75 -10.38
CA GLU A 449 3.96 -22.15 -9.97
C GLU A 449 5.26 -22.75 -10.48
N HIS A 450 6.00 -23.40 -9.59
CA HIS A 450 7.27 -24.07 -9.85
C HIS A 450 7.33 -25.41 -9.13
N ASP A 451 8.12 -26.33 -9.69
CA ASP A 451 8.43 -27.62 -9.10
C ASP A 451 9.90 -27.62 -8.70
N PHE A 452 10.16 -27.74 -7.41
CA PHE A 452 11.50 -27.72 -6.82
C PHE A 452 12.08 -29.13 -6.62
N GLY A 453 11.41 -30.17 -7.14
CA GLY A 453 11.88 -31.54 -7.09
C GLY A 453 11.88 -32.10 -5.66
N THR A 454 12.88 -32.92 -5.32
CA THR A 454 12.92 -33.63 -4.03
C THR A 454 13.49 -32.82 -2.86
N GLY A 455 13.86 -31.55 -3.08
CA GLY A 455 14.58 -30.75 -2.10
C GLY A 455 16.07 -31.10 -2.00
N GLU A 456 16.86 -30.15 -1.48
CA GLU A 456 18.28 -30.32 -1.16
C GLU A 456 18.51 -29.93 0.31
N THR A 457 19.47 -30.56 0.98
CA THR A 457 19.84 -30.13 2.34
C THR A 457 20.55 -28.77 2.29
N PRO A 458 19.98 -27.70 2.87
CA PRO A 458 20.57 -26.37 2.81
C PRO A 458 21.74 -26.22 3.80
N GLU A 459 22.65 -25.28 3.49
CA GLU A 459 23.66 -24.82 4.45
C GLU A 459 23.02 -24.15 5.69
N LEU A 460 23.78 -24.06 6.78
CA LEU A 460 23.31 -23.42 8.01
C LEU A 460 22.90 -21.97 7.75
N GLY A 461 21.68 -21.61 8.18
CA GLY A 461 21.08 -20.31 7.96
C GLY A 461 20.31 -20.19 6.65
N PHE A 462 20.19 -21.27 5.87
CA PHE A 462 19.46 -21.31 4.61
C PHE A 462 18.28 -22.29 4.66
N TYR A 463 17.33 -22.09 3.74
CA TYR A 463 16.24 -23.02 3.48
C TYR A 463 16.25 -23.53 2.05
N SER A 464 15.63 -24.68 1.79
CA SER A 464 15.35 -25.16 0.44
C SER A 464 13.88 -25.56 0.31
N LEU A 465 13.35 -25.44 -0.91
CA LEU A 465 11.99 -25.88 -1.23
C LEU A 465 12.03 -27.24 -1.93
N ALA A 466 11.00 -28.05 -1.69
CA ALA A 466 10.77 -29.33 -2.35
C ALA A 466 9.30 -29.45 -2.74
N GLY A 467 9.00 -30.20 -3.80
CA GLY A 467 7.66 -30.32 -4.38
C GLY A 467 7.22 -29.06 -5.12
N LYS A 468 5.90 -28.92 -5.33
CA LYS A 468 5.34 -27.82 -6.11
C LYS A 468 4.90 -26.68 -5.23
N TRP A 469 5.31 -25.48 -5.60
CA TRP A 469 5.01 -24.24 -4.90
C TRP A 469 4.58 -23.15 -5.85
N LYS A 470 3.61 -22.35 -5.42
CA LYS A 470 3.30 -21.06 -6.03
C LYS A 470 4.04 -19.99 -5.27
N VAL A 471 4.97 -19.31 -5.95
CA VAL A 471 5.78 -18.22 -5.40
C VAL A 471 5.16 -16.88 -5.75
N ALA A 472 4.82 -16.09 -4.73
CA ALA A 472 4.36 -14.72 -4.84
C ALA A 472 5.47 -13.73 -4.42
N GLU A 473 5.18 -12.43 -4.47
CA GLU A 473 6.16 -11.38 -4.12
C GLU A 473 6.58 -11.49 -2.65
N THR A 474 5.61 -11.69 -1.76
CA THR A 474 5.82 -11.70 -0.31
C THR A 474 5.64 -13.07 0.34
N SER A 475 5.17 -14.08 -0.39
CA SER A 475 4.79 -15.39 0.16
C SER A 475 5.02 -16.57 -0.78
N ILE A 476 4.86 -17.79 -0.26
CA ILE A 476 4.80 -19.05 -1.00
C ILE A 476 3.59 -19.90 -0.56
N THR A 477 3.00 -20.65 -1.48
CA THR A 477 1.83 -21.52 -1.23
C THR A 477 2.11 -22.93 -1.76
N PRO A 478 1.91 -24.01 -0.98
CA PRO A 478 2.10 -25.38 -1.47
C PRO A 478 1.04 -25.71 -2.53
N GLN A 479 1.45 -26.42 -3.60
CA GLN A 479 0.59 -26.85 -4.72
C GLN A 479 0.57 -28.39 -4.89
N SER A 480 1.27 -29.12 -4.02
CA SER A 480 1.28 -30.57 -4.02
C SER A 480 1.46 -31.13 -2.60
N GLN A 481 1.08 -32.39 -2.38
CA GLN A 481 1.15 -33.04 -1.06
C GLN A 481 2.58 -33.35 -0.61
N ASP A 482 3.53 -33.41 -1.54
CA ASP A 482 4.96 -33.58 -1.30
C ASP A 482 5.69 -32.23 -1.11
N ALA A 483 4.97 -31.10 -1.16
CA ALA A 483 5.54 -29.78 -0.94
C ALA A 483 6.03 -29.61 0.51
N HIS A 484 7.33 -29.38 0.69
CA HIS A 484 7.94 -29.15 2.00
C HIS A 484 9.12 -28.19 1.90
N ILE A 485 9.52 -27.67 3.07
CA ILE A 485 10.65 -26.77 3.24
C ILE A 485 11.67 -27.46 4.13
N GLU A 486 12.89 -27.60 3.64
CA GLU A 486 14.04 -27.96 4.49
C GLU A 486 14.63 -26.67 5.06
N LEU A 487 14.67 -26.53 6.38
CA LEU A 487 15.20 -25.35 7.06
C LEU A 487 16.36 -25.76 7.97
N ASN A 488 17.56 -25.29 7.65
CA ASN A 488 18.74 -25.49 8.48
C ASN A 488 19.02 -24.20 9.25
N TYR A 489 18.75 -24.19 10.55
CA TYR A 489 18.73 -22.97 11.35
C TYR A 489 19.51 -23.12 12.66
N GLN A 490 19.82 -21.99 13.28
CA GLN A 490 20.33 -21.91 14.65
C GLN A 490 19.49 -20.89 15.43
N ALA A 491 18.67 -21.38 16.36
CA ALA A 491 17.86 -20.56 17.27
C ALA A 491 17.32 -21.47 18.39
N LYS A 492 16.90 -20.93 19.54
CA LYS A 492 16.12 -21.72 20.55
C LYS A 492 14.65 -21.81 20.17
N TRP A 493 14.18 -20.87 19.38
CA TRP A 493 12.79 -20.71 19.01
C TRP A 493 12.68 -20.44 17.52
N VAL A 494 11.76 -21.15 16.85
CA VAL A 494 11.40 -20.90 15.46
C VAL A 494 9.90 -20.61 15.38
N GLN A 495 9.58 -19.51 14.73
CA GLN A 495 8.24 -19.14 14.35
C GLN A 495 8.09 -19.17 12.84
N LEU A 496 6.90 -19.57 12.39
CA LEU A 496 6.49 -19.48 11.00
C LEU A 496 5.36 -18.45 10.89
N VAL A 497 5.56 -17.44 10.04
CA VAL A 497 4.54 -16.44 9.72
C VAL A 497 3.75 -16.93 8.52
N LEU A 498 2.44 -17.09 8.69
CA LEU A 498 1.57 -17.70 7.69
C LEU A 498 0.12 -17.20 7.80
N SER A 499 -0.65 -17.35 6.74
CA SER A 499 -2.09 -17.07 6.70
C SER A 499 -2.87 -18.22 6.07
N GLY A 500 -4.19 -18.22 6.25
CA GLY A 500 -5.09 -19.26 5.77
C GLY A 500 -5.47 -20.27 6.86
N LYS A 501 -5.98 -21.42 6.43
CA LYS A 501 -6.43 -22.50 7.34
C LYS A 501 -5.91 -23.84 6.86
N GLY A 502 -5.36 -24.62 7.77
CA GLY A 502 -4.69 -25.86 7.41
C GLY A 502 -3.90 -26.45 8.57
N LYS A 503 -2.90 -27.25 8.23
CA LYS A 503 -1.97 -27.85 9.17
C LYS A 503 -0.55 -27.63 8.72
N VAL A 504 0.35 -27.44 9.68
CA VAL A 504 1.80 -27.47 9.46
C VAL A 504 2.35 -28.67 10.23
N THR A 505 3.05 -29.57 9.54
CA THR A 505 3.77 -30.68 10.19
C THR A 505 5.25 -30.37 10.18
N VAL A 506 5.90 -30.44 11.34
CA VAL A 506 7.36 -30.28 11.46
C VAL A 506 7.98 -31.60 11.81
N LYS A 507 8.98 -32.03 11.03
CA LYS A 507 9.80 -33.21 11.31
C LYS A 507 11.21 -32.77 11.64
N ARG A 508 11.75 -33.29 12.75
CA ARG A 508 13.13 -33.06 13.18
C ARG A 508 14.03 -34.20 12.68
N GLU A 509 15.34 -33.97 12.59
CA GLU A 509 16.31 -35.04 12.26
C GLU A 509 16.28 -36.21 13.24
N SER A 510 15.85 -35.99 14.48
CA SER A 510 15.66 -37.05 15.49
C SER A 510 14.56 -38.05 15.13
N GLY A 511 13.73 -37.74 14.12
CA GLY A 511 12.54 -38.50 13.73
C GLY A 511 11.26 -38.07 14.47
N GLU A 512 11.36 -37.12 15.40
CA GLU A 512 10.20 -36.52 16.05
C GLU A 512 9.36 -35.72 15.05
N THR A 513 8.04 -35.84 15.15
CA THR A 513 7.08 -35.16 14.28
C THR A 513 6.02 -34.47 15.13
N GLU A 514 5.83 -33.18 14.92
CA GLU A 514 4.84 -32.34 15.59
C GLU A 514 3.87 -31.76 14.55
N GLU A 515 2.57 -31.71 14.84
CA GLU A 515 1.54 -31.09 13.99
C GLU A 515 0.96 -29.85 14.66
N PHE A 516 0.79 -28.79 13.88
CA PHE A 516 0.23 -27.51 14.30
C PHE A 516 -1.02 -27.20 13.48
N ASP A 517 -2.17 -27.09 14.14
CA ASP A 517 -3.42 -26.69 13.49
C ASP A 517 -3.45 -25.16 13.32
N ILE A 518 -3.63 -24.71 12.09
CA ILE A 518 -3.69 -23.29 11.72
C ILE A 518 -5.15 -22.87 11.56
N THR A 519 -5.61 -22.00 12.44
CA THR A 519 -6.98 -21.48 12.44
C THR A 519 -7.08 -19.99 12.13
N GLU A 520 -6.00 -19.25 12.33
CA GLU A 520 -5.91 -17.79 12.24
C GLU A 520 -4.60 -17.36 11.56
N ASP A 521 -4.62 -16.17 10.97
CA ASP A 521 -3.45 -15.57 10.31
C ASP A 521 -2.48 -15.00 11.35
N GLY A 522 -1.17 -15.21 11.16
CA GLY A 522 -0.15 -14.66 12.06
C GLY A 522 1.08 -15.55 12.23
N SER A 523 1.74 -15.42 13.39
CA SER A 523 2.94 -16.18 13.75
C SER A 523 2.61 -17.42 14.58
N VAL A 524 3.16 -18.57 14.20
CA VAL A 524 2.99 -19.83 14.93
C VAL A 524 4.33 -20.35 15.41
N ASP A 525 4.42 -20.70 16.69
CA ASP A 525 5.61 -21.31 17.29
C ASP A 525 5.73 -22.77 16.85
N ILE A 526 6.61 -23.04 15.90
CA ILE A 526 6.77 -24.38 15.33
C ILE A 526 7.93 -25.17 15.95
N VAL A 527 8.86 -24.50 16.63
CA VAL A 527 9.93 -25.15 17.42
C VAL A 527 10.21 -24.34 18.68
N ARG A 528 10.28 -25.02 19.82
CA ARG A 528 10.90 -24.49 21.06
C ARG A 528 11.88 -25.51 21.62
N LYS A 529 13.10 -25.07 21.96
CA LYS A 529 14.14 -25.90 22.59
C LYS A 529 14.97 -25.12 23.62
N ASP A 530 15.59 -25.84 24.54
CA ASP A 530 16.35 -25.26 25.65
C ASP A 530 17.73 -24.73 25.24
N LYS A 531 18.29 -25.26 24.14
CA LYS A 531 19.66 -24.96 23.69
C LYS A 531 19.69 -24.35 22.30
N ASN A 532 20.60 -23.40 22.07
CA ASN A 532 20.79 -22.76 20.78
C ASN A 532 21.78 -23.53 19.87
N GLU A 533 21.46 -24.79 19.62
CA GLU A 533 22.26 -25.66 18.74
C GLU A 533 21.66 -25.63 17.31
N PRO A 534 22.50 -25.65 16.25
CA PRO A 534 22.03 -25.80 14.88
C PRO A 534 21.15 -27.05 14.70
N GLU A 535 20.09 -26.96 13.91
CA GLU A 535 19.16 -28.06 13.65
C GLU A 535 18.58 -27.95 12.24
N LEU A 536 18.48 -29.08 11.55
CA LEU A 536 17.74 -29.22 10.30
C LEU A 536 16.33 -29.73 10.61
N ILE A 537 15.32 -29.04 10.09
CA ILE A 537 13.92 -29.45 10.18
C ILE A 537 13.26 -29.46 8.81
N THR A 538 12.32 -30.39 8.62
CA THR A 538 11.43 -30.43 7.47
C THR A 538 10.07 -29.88 7.86
N VAL A 539 9.63 -28.81 7.21
CA VAL A 539 8.32 -28.17 7.45
C VAL A 539 7.39 -28.50 6.28
N ILE A 540 6.26 -29.15 6.57
CA ILE A 540 5.30 -29.65 5.59
C ILE A 540 3.94 -28.96 5.82
N PRO A 541 3.65 -27.87 5.10
CA PRO A 541 2.35 -27.22 5.18
C PRO A 541 1.30 -27.91 4.30
N SER A 542 0.05 -27.92 4.74
CA SER A 542 -1.08 -28.37 3.94
C SER A 542 -1.45 -27.35 2.85
N GLU A 543 -2.13 -27.82 1.81
CA GLU A 543 -2.79 -26.95 0.82
C GLU A 543 -3.72 -25.95 1.53
N GLY A 544 -3.75 -24.70 1.05
CA GLY A 544 -4.57 -23.62 1.60
C GLY A 544 -3.85 -22.69 2.58
N LEU A 545 -2.59 -22.99 2.93
CA LEU A 545 -1.73 -22.10 3.72
C LEU A 545 -0.84 -21.24 2.82
N GLU A 546 -0.68 -19.97 3.19
CA GLU A 546 0.26 -19.05 2.55
C GLU A 546 1.35 -18.68 3.56
N LEU A 547 2.61 -18.94 3.23
CA LEU A 547 3.75 -18.81 4.14
C LEU A 547 4.60 -17.59 3.75
N TYR A 548 4.98 -16.77 4.73
CA TYR A 548 5.66 -15.49 4.50
C TYR A 548 7.13 -15.49 4.92
N SER A 549 7.42 -15.90 6.16
CA SER A 549 8.79 -15.92 6.68
C SER A 549 8.96 -16.90 7.83
N PHE A 550 10.20 -17.32 8.05
CA PHE A 550 10.63 -17.88 9.34
C PHE A 550 11.33 -16.81 10.16
N THR A 551 10.94 -16.75 11.43
CA THR A 551 11.49 -15.84 12.42
C THR A 551 12.08 -16.66 13.56
N PHE A 552 13.13 -16.12 14.20
CA PHE A 552 13.98 -16.88 15.11
C PHE A 552 14.11 -16.17 16.46
N GLY A 553 14.21 -16.93 17.55
CA GLY A 553 14.34 -16.44 18.93
C GLY A 553 15.38 -17.16 19.76
#